data_AF-A0A1I5P0I3-F1
#
_entry.id   AF-A0A1I5P0I3-F1
#
_cell.length_a   1.000
_cell.length_b   1.000
_cell.length_c   1.000
_cell.angle_alpha   90.00
_cell.angle_beta   90.00
_cell.angle_gamma   90.00
#
_symmetry.space_group_name_H-M   'P 1'
#
loop_
_entity.id
_entity.type
_entity.pdbx_description
1 polymer ?
#
loop_
_entity_poly.entity_id
_entity_poly.type
_entity_poly.pdbx_seq_one_letter_code
_entity_poly.pdbx_strand_id
1 'polypeptide(L)'
;MPNFLNSVSIRVLVIWGAALMLGPFALAANDLPSLRAGEDYGAVRTKMINAGWKPFHARDADRCGSGDARCANRPEMVACAGTGLANCKFLWKKSSRTVALCTAGETRAVFTGACRL
;
A
#
# COMPACT_ATOMS: atom_id res chain seq x y z
N MET A 1 -5.04 23.41 69.56
CA MET A 1 -3.80 22.67 69.23
C MET A 1 -3.86 21.31 69.94
N PRO A 2 -3.41 20.18 69.36
CA PRO A 2 -3.50 19.72 67.98
C PRO A 2 -3.96 18.25 67.82
N ASN A 3 -4.39 17.91 66.59
CA ASN A 3 -4.24 16.66 65.82
C ASN A 3 -4.62 15.30 66.41
N PHE A 4 -5.45 14.53 65.68
CA PHE A 4 -5.11 13.13 65.34
C PHE A 4 -5.92 12.61 64.12
N LEU A 5 -5.18 12.34 63.04
CA LEU A 5 -5.35 11.30 62.00
C LEU A 5 -6.62 11.23 61.14
N ASN A 6 -6.46 11.75 59.92
CA ASN A 6 -6.56 11.00 58.65
C ASN A 6 -7.06 9.54 58.77
N SER A 7 -8.25 9.27 58.23
CA SER A 7 -8.59 7.96 57.68
C SER A 7 -9.52 8.15 56.49
N VAL A 8 -8.91 8.33 55.33
CA VAL A 8 -9.59 8.31 54.03
C VAL A 8 -10.00 6.87 53.76
N SER A 9 -11.18 6.49 54.24
CA SER A 9 -11.81 5.21 53.92
C SER A 9 -12.45 5.31 52.54
N ILE A 10 -11.63 5.16 51.49
CA ILE A 10 -12.11 4.94 50.11
C ILE A 10 -12.71 3.53 50.06
N ARG A 11 -14.03 3.44 50.23
CA ARG A 11 -14.85 2.28 49.85
C ARG A 11 -16.20 2.75 49.35
N VAL A 12 -16.26 3.13 48.08
CA VAL A 12 -17.52 3.25 47.31
C VAL A 12 -17.21 2.67 45.92
N LEU A 13 -17.53 1.39 45.71
CA LEU A 13 -18.53 0.90 44.75
C LEU A 13 -18.32 1.51 43.35
N VAL A 14 -17.54 0.86 42.47
CA VAL A 14 -17.99 -0.16 41.50
C VAL A 14 -19.30 0.24 40.81
N ILE A 15 -19.22 0.33 39.48
CA ILE A 15 -20.27 0.59 38.47
C ILE A 15 -20.33 2.08 38.09
N TRP A 16 -20.03 2.38 36.82
CA TRP A 16 -20.81 3.18 35.87
C TRP A 16 -19.93 3.54 34.66
N GLY A 17 -20.25 2.97 33.49
CA GLY A 17 -19.76 3.46 32.21
C GLY A 17 -18.86 2.53 31.40
N ALA A 18 -19.28 1.30 31.12
CA ALA A 18 -18.81 0.58 29.92
C ALA A 18 -19.37 1.30 28.67
N ALA A 19 -18.88 2.50 28.40
CA ALA A 19 -19.28 3.31 27.26
C ALA A 19 -18.58 2.78 26.00
N LEU A 20 -19.38 2.15 25.14
CA LEU A 20 -19.23 2.06 23.68
C LEU A 20 -17.81 2.24 23.13
N MET A 21 -17.03 1.16 23.14
CA MET A 21 -15.96 0.99 22.15
C MET A 21 -16.51 0.28 20.91
N LEU A 22 -17.63 0.79 20.37
CA LEU A 22 -18.03 0.51 18.98
C LEU A 22 -17.22 1.45 18.09
N GLY A 23 -15.90 1.26 18.09
CA GLY A 23 -15.04 1.90 17.11
C GLY A 23 -15.46 1.44 15.71
N PRO A 24 -15.56 2.35 14.72
CA PRO A 24 -15.90 1.94 13.37
C PRO A 24 -14.81 0.99 12.88
N PHE A 25 -15.16 -0.29 12.73
CA PHE A 25 -14.42 -1.20 11.88
C PHE A 25 -14.52 -0.64 10.48
N ALA A 26 -13.54 0.16 10.08
CA ALA A 26 -13.37 0.56 8.69
C ALA A 26 -13.14 -0.74 7.90
N LEU A 27 -14.19 -1.22 7.25
CA LEU A 27 -14.11 -2.23 6.22
C LEU A 27 -13.08 -1.72 5.21
N ALA A 28 -11.89 -2.32 5.22
CA ALA A 28 -10.85 -2.03 4.25
C ALA A 28 -11.37 -2.47 2.88
N ALA A 29 -12.06 -1.57 2.18
CA ALA A 29 -12.37 -1.75 0.77
C ALA A 29 -11.06 -2.07 0.02
N ASN A 30 -11.16 -2.88 -1.04
CA ASN A 30 -10.07 -3.07 -1.98
C ASN A 30 -9.67 -1.68 -2.49
N ASP A 31 -8.56 -1.16 -1.95
CA ASP A 31 -8.15 0.24 -2.08
C ASP A 31 -7.37 0.49 -3.38
N LEU A 32 -7.27 -0.55 -4.22
CA LEU A 32 -6.81 -0.40 -5.59
C LEU A 32 -7.92 0.29 -6.41
N PRO A 33 -7.57 1.26 -7.27
CA PRO A 33 -8.52 1.78 -8.24
C PRO A 33 -8.99 0.68 -9.20
N SER A 34 -10.01 0.95 -10.00
CA SER A 34 -10.44 0.02 -11.05
C SER A 34 -9.35 -0.08 -12.14
N LEU A 35 -8.65 -1.22 -12.14
CA LEU A 35 -7.63 -1.59 -13.09
C LEU A 35 -8.12 -2.76 -13.94
N ARG A 36 -7.96 -2.70 -15.25
CA ARG A 36 -8.31 -3.78 -16.19
C ARG A 36 -7.06 -4.35 -16.83
N ALA A 37 -6.97 -5.67 -16.87
CA ALA A 37 -5.93 -6.34 -17.65
C ALA A 37 -5.99 -5.86 -19.12
N GLY A 38 -4.83 -5.70 -19.75
CA GLY A 38 -4.70 -5.13 -21.09
C GLY A 38 -4.49 -3.61 -21.13
N GLU A 39 -4.63 -2.91 -20.01
CA GLU A 39 -4.33 -1.46 -19.95
C GLU A 39 -2.84 -1.18 -20.13
N ASP A 40 -2.51 -0.09 -20.82
CA ASP A 40 -1.15 0.46 -20.80
C ASP A 40 -0.76 0.84 -19.37
N TYR A 41 0.44 0.45 -18.96
CA TYR A 41 0.89 0.68 -17.59
C TYR A 41 0.97 2.17 -17.23
N GLY A 42 1.19 3.08 -18.18
CA GLY A 42 1.13 4.52 -17.94
C GLY A 42 -0.26 4.98 -17.48
N ALA A 43 -1.33 4.40 -18.03
CA ALA A 43 -2.69 4.67 -17.58
C ALA A 43 -2.95 4.09 -16.18
N VAL A 44 -2.52 2.85 -15.94
CA VAL A 44 -2.58 2.21 -14.61
C VAL A 44 -1.85 3.03 -13.56
N ARG A 45 -0.63 3.48 -13.87
CA ARG A 45 0.19 4.33 -13.00
C ARG A 45 -0.52 5.63 -12.64
N THR A 46 -1.16 6.29 -13.62
CA THR A 46 -1.94 7.51 -13.38
C THR A 46 -3.09 7.23 -12.41
N LYS A 47 -3.83 6.13 -12.59
CA LYS A 47 -4.91 5.74 -11.67
C LYS A 47 -4.40 5.49 -10.24
N MET A 48 -3.28 4.79 -10.11
CA MET A 48 -2.65 4.52 -8.80
C MET A 48 -2.28 5.81 -8.07
N ILE A 49 -1.61 6.74 -8.77
CA ILE A 49 -1.24 8.05 -8.21
C ILE A 49 -2.49 8.83 -7.79
N ASN A 50 -3.51 8.91 -8.65
CA ASN A 50 -4.77 9.61 -8.35
C ASN A 50 -5.52 8.99 -7.17
N ALA A 51 -5.40 7.67 -6.97
CA ALA A 51 -5.96 6.96 -5.83
C ALA A 51 -5.11 7.07 -4.55
N GLY A 52 -4.05 7.90 -4.55
CA GLY A 52 -3.19 8.16 -3.39
C GLY A 52 -2.12 7.10 -3.14
N TRP A 53 -1.89 6.18 -4.09
CA TRP A 53 -0.76 5.26 -4.03
C TRP A 53 0.51 5.96 -4.49
N LYS A 54 1.61 5.71 -3.79
CA LYS A 54 2.91 6.26 -4.10
C LYS A 54 3.79 5.19 -4.77
N PRO A 55 4.55 5.55 -5.82
CA PRO A 55 5.62 4.70 -6.33
C PRO A 55 6.54 4.27 -5.19
N PHE A 56 6.82 2.98 -5.08
CA PHE A 56 7.70 2.45 -4.04
C PHE A 56 8.95 1.84 -4.66
N HIS A 57 10.10 2.47 -4.40
CA HIS A 57 11.40 1.97 -4.82
C HIS A 57 11.94 0.98 -3.78
N ALA A 58 12.01 -0.29 -4.14
CA ALA A 58 12.58 -1.32 -3.27
C ALA A 58 14.12 -1.20 -3.21
N ARG A 59 14.72 -1.64 -2.09
CA ARG A 59 16.18 -1.58 -1.91
C ARG A 59 16.94 -2.51 -2.86
N ASP A 60 16.28 -3.58 -3.28
CA ASP A 60 16.76 -4.61 -4.20
C ASP A 60 16.17 -4.45 -5.61
N ALA A 61 15.65 -3.27 -5.95
CA ALA A 61 15.16 -2.99 -7.29
C ALA A 61 16.31 -3.02 -8.33
N ASP A 62 16.07 -3.68 -9.44
CA ASP A 62 16.93 -3.68 -10.60
C ASP A 62 17.07 -2.28 -11.21
N ARG A 63 18.16 -2.08 -11.97
CA ARG A 63 18.30 -0.90 -12.80
C ARG A 63 17.52 -1.08 -14.11
N CYS A 64 16.73 -0.08 -14.46
CA CYS A 64 16.09 -0.04 -15.76
C CYS A 64 17.15 -0.02 -16.87
N GLY A 65 16.98 -0.86 -17.89
CA GLY A 65 17.89 -0.90 -19.04
C GLY A 65 17.87 0.41 -19.82
N SER A 66 19.03 0.81 -20.38
CA SER A 66 19.11 2.00 -21.23
C SER A 66 18.17 1.84 -22.44
N GLY A 67 17.31 2.83 -22.67
CA GLY A 67 16.32 2.81 -23.75
C GLY A 67 15.06 1.97 -23.49
N ASP A 68 14.95 1.31 -22.33
CA ASP A 68 13.75 0.51 -22.01
C ASP A 68 12.58 1.41 -21.56
N ALA A 69 11.70 1.73 -22.52
CA ALA A 69 10.54 2.58 -22.30
C ALA A 69 9.53 1.99 -21.29
N ARG A 70 9.58 0.69 -21.00
CA ARG A 70 8.68 0.02 -20.05
C ARG A 70 8.93 0.50 -18.62
N CYS A 71 10.20 0.71 -18.27
CA CYS A 71 10.64 1.08 -16.92
C CYS A 71 11.24 2.49 -16.81
N ALA A 72 11.51 3.17 -17.93
CA ALA A 72 12.07 4.51 -17.93
C ALA A 72 11.22 5.49 -17.08
N ASN A 73 11.88 6.20 -16.16
CA ASN A 73 11.25 7.15 -15.23
C ASN A 73 10.15 6.54 -14.34
N ARG A 74 10.24 5.24 -14.04
CA ARG A 74 9.30 4.51 -13.18
C ARG A 74 10.02 3.96 -11.95
N PRO A 75 10.24 4.77 -10.89
CA PRO A 75 10.98 4.35 -9.70
C PRO A 75 10.30 3.20 -8.94
N GLU A 76 9.01 2.96 -9.21
CA GLU A 76 8.27 1.80 -8.71
C GLU A 76 8.70 0.46 -9.33
N MET A 77 9.48 0.44 -10.41
CA MET A 77 9.94 -0.80 -11.01
C MET A 77 10.89 -1.54 -10.07
N VAL A 78 10.66 -2.84 -9.91
CA VAL A 78 11.54 -3.75 -9.15
C VAL A 78 12.35 -4.63 -10.07
N ALA A 79 11.70 -5.22 -11.08
CA ALA A 79 12.37 -6.08 -12.04
C ALA A 79 11.63 -6.04 -13.38
N CYS A 80 12.38 -6.19 -14.47
CA CYS A 80 11.85 -6.41 -15.81
C CYS A 80 12.63 -7.54 -16.48
N ALA A 81 11.92 -8.53 -17.02
CA ALA A 81 12.52 -9.57 -17.84
C ALA A 81 12.94 -9.00 -19.20
N GLY A 82 14.18 -9.31 -19.61
CA GLY A 82 14.72 -8.97 -20.92
C GLY A 82 14.36 -9.95 -22.03
N THR A 83 13.76 -11.10 -21.71
CA THR A 83 13.37 -12.16 -22.66
C THR A 83 12.01 -12.77 -22.28
N GLY A 84 11.46 -13.59 -23.17
CA GLY A 84 10.16 -14.27 -22.96
C GLY A 84 9.00 -13.29 -23.03
N LEU A 85 8.02 -13.40 -22.12
CA LEU A 85 6.87 -12.49 -22.06
C LEU A 85 7.24 -11.07 -21.60
N ALA A 86 8.52 -10.81 -21.32
CA ALA A 86 9.01 -9.47 -21.05
C ALA A 86 8.28 -8.81 -19.86
N ASN A 87 8.02 -9.62 -18.83
CA ASN A 87 7.25 -9.22 -17.67
C ASN A 87 7.98 -8.15 -16.87
N CYS A 88 7.25 -7.18 -16.32
CA CYS A 88 7.77 -6.27 -15.31
C CYS A 88 6.95 -6.34 -14.03
N LYS A 89 7.60 -6.10 -12.88
CA LYS A 89 6.98 -5.97 -11.56
C LYS A 89 7.19 -4.55 -11.05
N PHE A 90 6.12 -3.93 -10.55
CA PHE A 90 6.12 -2.58 -10.01
C PHE A 90 5.48 -2.53 -8.63
N LEU A 91 6.12 -1.85 -7.67
CA LEU A 91 5.66 -1.75 -6.30
C LEU A 91 5.05 -0.39 -5.97
N TRP A 92 3.96 -0.46 -5.21
CA TRP A 92 3.19 0.69 -4.80
C TRP A 92 2.95 0.65 -3.30
N LYS A 93 2.99 1.82 -2.66
CA LYS A 93 2.76 1.95 -1.22
C LYS A 93 1.66 2.95 -0.91
N LYS A 94 0.76 2.56 0.00
CA LYS A 94 -0.27 3.43 0.58
C LYS A 94 -0.44 3.09 2.04
N SER A 95 -0.13 4.04 2.91
CA SER A 95 -0.04 3.83 4.37
C SER A 95 0.92 2.67 4.70
N SER A 96 0.46 1.65 5.43
CA SER A 96 1.23 0.45 5.79
C SER A 96 1.19 -0.65 4.73
N ARG A 97 0.44 -0.49 3.64
CA ARG A 97 0.28 -1.51 2.60
C ARG A 97 1.23 -1.30 1.44
N THR A 98 1.80 -2.41 0.97
CA THR A 98 2.55 -2.49 -0.28
C THR A 98 1.89 -3.51 -1.19
N VAL A 99 1.78 -3.19 -2.48
CA VAL A 99 1.22 -4.08 -3.51
C VAL A 99 2.16 -4.14 -4.70
N ALA A 100 2.18 -5.29 -5.38
CA ALA A 100 2.87 -5.44 -6.66
C ALA A 100 1.86 -5.48 -7.81
N LEU A 101 2.14 -4.73 -8.85
CA LEU A 101 1.46 -4.80 -10.14
C LEU A 101 2.41 -5.42 -11.15
N CYS A 102 1.91 -6.36 -11.94
CA CYS A 102 2.67 -7.02 -12.98
C CYS A 102 2.15 -6.61 -14.36
N THR A 103 3.07 -6.57 -15.32
CA THR A 103 2.81 -6.30 -16.73
C THR A 103 3.51 -7.34 -17.59
N ALA A 104 3.12 -7.43 -18.86
CA ALA A 104 3.82 -8.18 -19.91
C ALA A 104 3.97 -7.32 -21.17
N GLY A 105 4.91 -7.69 -22.05
CA GLY A 105 5.14 -7.04 -23.35
C GLY A 105 6.55 -6.48 -23.53
N GLU A 106 7.09 -6.66 -24.74
CA GLU A 106 8.49 -6.31 -25.08
C GLU A 106 8.70 -4.83 -25.33
N THR A 107 7.77 -4.19 -26.04
CA THR A 107 7.88 -2.76 -26.43
C THR A 107 7.06 -1.84 -25.53
N ARG A 108 6.00 -2.38 -24.91
CA ARG A 108 5.11 -1.66 -24.00
C ARG A 108 4.77 -2.55 -22.81
N ALA A 109 4.70 -1.94 -21.63
CA ALA A 109 4.24 -2.60 -20.42
C ALA A 109 2.71 -2.62 -20.39
N VAL A 110 2.11 -3.79 -20.58
CA VAL A 110 0.67 -4.00 -20.54
C VAL A 110 0.29 -4.68 -19.23
N PHE A 111 -0.59 -4.07 -18.46
CA PHE A 111 -1.02 -4.56 -17.15
C PHE A 111 -1.69 -5.93 -17.25
N THR A 112 -1.23 -6.87 -16.43
CA THR A 112 -1.80 -8.24 -16.35
C THR A 112 -2.54 -8.47 -15.03
N GLY A 113 -2.17 -7.77 -13.96
CA GLY A 113 -2.85 -7.88 -12.68
C GLY A 113 -1.98 -7.47 -11.49
N ALA A 114 -2.59 -7.49 -10.31
CA ALA A 114 -1.81 -7.53 -9.07
C ALA A 114 -1.12 -8.90 -8.95
N CYS A 115 0.12 -8.91 -8.50
CA CYS A 115 0.92 -10.12 -8.35
C CYS A 115 1.53 -10.21 -6.95
N ARG A 116 2.16 -11.35 -6.65
CA ARG A 116 2.83 -11.56 -5.36
C ARG A 116 4.02 -10.59 -5.24
N LEU A 117 4.17 -10.00 -4.06
CA LEU A 117 5.36 -9.23 -3.66
C LEU A 117 6.62 -10.07 -3.87
#